data_AF-K1ZE85-F1
#
_entry.id   AF-K1ZE85-F1
#
_cell.length_a   1.000
_cell.length_b   1.000
_cell.length_c   1.000
_cell.angle_alpha   90.00
_cell.angle_beta   90.00
_cell.angle_gamma   90.00
#
_symmetry.space_group_name_H-M   'P 1'
#
loop_
_entity.id
_entity.type
_entity.pdbx_description
1 polymer ?
#
loop_
_entity_poly.entity_id
_entity_poly.type
_entity_poly.pdbx_seq_one_letter_code
_entity_poly.pdbx_strand_id
1 'polypeptide(L)'
;YCRLHTPPIIAQQSYLNWLEHEDDVLDFADAKATFLNYLEQIAAFLNLTPGAKKDEVEVYTCGDLSFLKKLRESNLFSNREIVQIKKQILQAESYYIPKLKLVYLANVSVNHTAEEASHTLKHLLSGDEFPRLRQDAFYAAVLHEALGFFGSKIINPKRKCSRISDYKNLISYLRSQDIVKNRLLEYDTAILFLEHEKKGAKNELFSQEKIKSFSPDLFFSLLHALGYSLGEKLFYGLLAEIISREEMGELFLNPMKNQGQPLQIYLILARKLRPVRLPRKI
;
A
#
# COMPACT_ATOMS: atom_id res chain seq x y z
N TYR A 1 -26.05 -3.00 -1.74
CA TYR A 1 -27.34 -3.73 -1.69
C TYR A 1 -27.37 -4.56 -0.41
N CYS A 2 -28.13 -4.18 0.62
CA CYS A 2 -28.19 -4.95 1.87
C CYS A 2 -29.22 -6.09 1.76
N ARG A 3 -28.75 -7.34 1.85
CA ARG A 3 -29.63 -8.48 2.17
C ARG A 3 -29.70 -8.61 3.69
N LEU A 4 -30.89 -8.85 4.22
CA LEU A 4 -31.21 -8.92 5.66
C LEU A 4 -30.44 -10.00 6.46
N HIS A 5 -29.61 -10.83 5.80
CA HIS A 5 -28.80 -11.88 6.41
C HIS A 5 -27.30 -11.55 6.48
N THR A 6 -26.90 -10.34 6.09
CA THR A 6 -25.49 -9.92 6.08
C THR A 6 -25.08 -9.42 7.47
N PRO A 7 -24.00 -9.95 8.08
CA PRO A 7 -23.48 -9.47 9.35
C PRO A 7 -23.32 -7.95 9.38
N PRO A 8 -23.62 -7.26 10.51
CA PRO A 8 -23.60 -5.80 10.58
C PRO A 8 -22.29 -5.16 10.10
N ILE A 9 -21.15 -5.81 10.38
CA ILE A 9 -19.84 -5.34 9.93
C ILE A 9 -19.68 -5.39 8.41
N ILE A 10 -20.28 -6.37 7.73
CA ILE A 10 -20.26 -6.48 6.26
C ILE A 10 -21.20 -5.45 5.65
N ALA A 11 -22.34 -5.14 6.28
CA ALA A 11 -23.23 -4.07 5.83
C ALA A 11 -22.56 -2.68 5.96
N GLN A 12 -21.87 -2.44 7.07
CA GLN A 12 -21.10 -1.21 7.27
C GLN A 12 -19.92 -1.11 6.30
N GLN A 13 -19.20 -2.20 6.07
CA GLN A 13 -18.10 -2.24 5.10
C GLN A 13 -18.59 -2.02 3.67
N SER A 14 -19.73 -2.62 3.28
CA SER A 14 -20.33 -2.39 1.97
C SER A 14 -20.72 -0.93 1.76
N TYR A 15 -21.17 -0.23 2.81
CA TYR A 15 -21.45 1.20 2.75
C TYR A 15 -20.18 2.05 2.60
N LEU A 16 -19.11 1.73 3.34
CA LEU A 16 -17.82 2.41 3.20
C LEU A 16 -17.20 2.18 1.82
N ASN A 17 -17.22 0.94 1.32
CA ASN A 17 -16.76 0.59 -0.03
C ASN A 17 -17.54 1.38 -1.09
N TRP A 18 -18.86 1.53 -0.93
CA TRP A 18 -19.68 2.36 -1.82
C TRP A 18 -19.28 3.85 -1.79
N LEU A 19 -19.00 4.41 -0.61
CA LEU A 19 -18.50 5.78 -0.47
C LEU A 19 -17.12 5.98 -1.12
N GLU A 20 -16.29 4.94 -1.13
CA GLU A 20 -14.96 4.93 -1.75
C GLU A 20 -14.99 4.60 -3.26
N HIS A 21 -16.18 4.44 -3.85
CA HIS A 21 -16.39 4.01 -5.25
C HIS A 21 -15.80 2.63 -5.56
N GLU A 22 -15.80 1.74 -4.58
CA GLU A 22 -15.45 0.33 -4.70
C GLU A 22 -16.74 -0.47 -4.98
N ASP A 23 -17.29 -0.31 -6.19
CA ASP A 23 -18.59 -0.88 -6.59
C ASP A 23 -18.62 -2.42 -6.58
N ASP A 24 -17.44 -3.06 -6.61
CA ASP A 24 -17.28 -4.51 -6.65
C ASP A 24 -17.05 -5.07 -5.24
N VAL A 25 -18.09 -5.70 -4.67
CA VAL A 25 -17.97 -6.46 -3.43
C VAL A 25 -17.41 -7.84 -3.75
N LEU A 26 -16.26 -8.18 -3.17
CA LEU A 26 -15.67 -9.50 -3.32
C LEU A 26 -16.51 -10.57 -2.60
N ASP A 27 -16.48 -11.78 -3.14
CA ASP A 27 -17.06 -12.94 -2.46
C ASP A 27 -16.18 -13.30 -1.25
N PHE A 28 -16.67 -12.96 -0.05
CA PHE A 28 -16.01 -13.29 1.22
C PHE A 28 -15.79 -14.81 1.39
N ALA A 29 -16.59 -15.65 0.72
CA ALA A 29 -16.47 -17.10 0.81
C ALA A 29 -15.25 -17.66 0.05
N ASP A 30 -14.75 -16.94 -0.98
CA ASP A 30 -13.60 -17.35 -1.78
C ASP A 30 -12.57 -16.21 -1.96
N ALA A 31 -12.24 -15.57 -0.84
CA ALA A 31 -11.25 -14.50 -0.79
C ALA A 31 -9.87 -14.98 -1.30
N LYS A 32 -9.49 -16.24 -1.07
CA LYS A 32 -8.22 -16.80 -1.55
C LYS A 32 -8.18 -16.91 -3.07
N ALA A 33 -9.20 -17.47 -3.73
CA ALA A 33 -9.18 -17.57 -5.19
C ALA A 33 -9.17 -16.19 -5.84
N THR A 34 -9.96 -15.25 -5.31
CA THR A 34 -9.96 -13.87 -5.82
C THR A 34 -8.60 -13.21 -5.67
N PHE A 35 -7.98 -13.32 -4.49
CA PHE A 35 -6.65 -12.81 -4.23
C PHE A 35 -5.60 -13.38 -5.21
N LEU A 36 -5.60 -14.71 -5.41
CA LEU A 36 -4.68 -15.37 -6.34
C LEU A 36 -4.94 -14.94 -7.78
N ASN A 37 -6.20 -14.76 -8.16
CA ASN A 37 -6.58 -14.27 -9.49
C ASN A 37 -6.01 -12.86 -9.74
N TYR A 38 -6.12 -11.93 -8.78
CA TYR A 38 -5.50 -10.60 -8.91
C TYR A 38 -3.98 -10.67 -8.97
N LEU A 39 -3.36 -11.52 -8.16
CA LEU A 39 -1.92 -11.74 -8.20
C LEU A 39 -1.46 -12.21 -9.58
N GLU A 40 -2.18 -13.17 -10.17
CA GLU A 40 -1.90 -13.72 -11.50
C GLU A 40 -2.15 -12.69 -12.61
N GLN A 41 -3.23 -11.90 -12.53
CA GLN A 41 -3.49 -10.83 -13.48
C GLN A 41 -2.39 -9.77 -13.47
N ILE A 42 -1.96 -9.32 -12.29
CA ILE A 42 -0.87 -8.34 -12.15
C ILE A 42 0.44 -8.92 -12.70
N ALA A 43 0.75 -10.18 -12.38
CA ALA A 43 1.94 -10.84 -12.88
C ALA A 43 1.92 -10.98 -14.41
N ALA A 44 0.80 -11.44 -14.98
CA ALA A 44 0.62 -11.58 -16.42
C ALA A 44 0.73 -10.23 -17.14
N PHE A 45 0.14 -9.17 -16.56
CA PHE A 45 0.25 -7.82 -17.10
C PHE A 45 1.70 -7.34 -17.18
N LEU A 46 2.54 -7.71 -16.21
CA LEU A 46 3.96 -7.34 -16.14
C LEU A 46 4.90 -8.36 -16.81
N ASN A 47 4.38 -9.42 -17.42
CA ASN A 47 5.17 -10.54 -17.93
C ASN A 47 6.07 -11.21 -16.86
N LEU A 48 5.57 -11.32 -15.63
CA LEU A 48 6.26 -11.93 -14.50
C LEU A 48 5.70 -13.32 -14.19
N THR A 49 6.53 -14.17 -13.60
CA THR A 49 6.14 -15.53 -13.17
C THR A 49 6.23 -15.65 -11.65
N PRO A 50 5.10 -15.67 -10.91
CA PRO A 50 5.08 -15.73 -9.44
C PRO A 50 5.65 -17.03 -8.84
N GLY A 51 5.83 -18.07 -9.67
CA GLY A 51 6.35 -19.38 -9.27
C GLY A 51 5.37 -20.20 -8.43
N ALA A 52 5.73 -21.46 -8.14
CA ALA A 52 4.88 -22.39 -7.38
C ALA A 52 4.61 -21.96 -5.93
N LYS A 53 5.45 -21.09 -5.36
CA LYS A 53 5.32 -20.60 -3.98
C LYS A 53 4.03 -19.80 -3.75
N LYS A 54 3.38 -19.30 -4.81
CA LYS A 54 2.10 -18.59 -4.71
C LYS A 54 0.98 -19.48 -4.14
N ASP A 55 1.01 -20.78 -4.43
CA ASP A 55 -0.07 -21.71 -4.04
C ASP A 55 -0.01 -22.04 -2.54
N GLU A 56 1.17 -21.87 -1.94
CA GLU A 56 1.41 -21.95 -0.50
C GLU A 56 0.87 -20.74 0.27
N VAL A 57 0.47 -19.66 -0.41
CA VAL A 57 -0.05 -18.47 0.25
C VAL A 57 -1.43 -18.77 0.85
N GLU A 58 -1.57 -18.54 2.14
CA GLU A 58 -2.86 -18.60 2.84
C GLU A 58 -3.47 -17.20 2.93
N VAL A 59 -4.78 -17.09 2.73
CA VAL A 59 -5.50 -15.80 2.77
C VAL A 59 -6.59 -15.87 3.82
N TYR A 60 -6.53 -14.95 4.78
CA TYR A 60 -7.48 -14.77 5.86
C TYR A 60 -8.18 -13.43 5.70
N THR A 61 -9.42 -13.33 6.16
CA THR A 61 -10.20 -12.08 6.10
C THR A 61 -10.53 -11.61 7.51
N CYS A 62 -11.09 -10.40 7.64
CA CYS A 62 -11.59 -9.89 8.91
C CYS A 62 -12.66 -10.79 9.57
N GLY A 63 -13.31 -11.67 8.83
CA GLY A 63 -14.24 -12.68 9.34
C GLY A 63 -13.57 -13.93 9.94
N ASP A 64 -12.27 -14.16 9.66
CA ASP A 64 -11.53 -15.34 10.11
C ASP A 64 -10.25 -14.96 10.85
N LEU A 65 -10.32 -14.96 12.19
CA LEU A 65 -9.19 -14.72 13.09
C LEU A 65 -8.46 -16.01 13.49
N SER A 66 -8.75 -17.16 12.88
CA SER A 66 -8.13 -18.43 13.23
C SER A 66 -6.62 -18.44 13.00
N PHE A 67 -6.10 -17.60 12.09
CA PHE A 67 -4.67 -17.43 11.90
C PHE A 67 -3.93 -16.92 13.15
N LEU A 68 -4.60 -16.21 14.07
CA LEU A 68 -3.99 -15.79 15.34
C LEU A 68 -3.56 -16.99 16.18
N LYS A 69 -4.26 -18.12 16.05
CA LYS A 69 -3.88 -19.39 16.67
C LYS A 69 -2.62 -19.94 16.01
N LYS A 70 -2.58 -19.98 14.67
CA LYS A 70 -1.38 -20.38 13.90
C LYS A 70 -0.15 -19.52 14.25
N LEU A 71 -0.30 -18.21 14.40
CA LEU A 71 0.79 -17.31 14.80
C LEU A 71 1.40 -17.73 16.14
N ARG A 72 0.56 -18.03 17.14
CA ARG A 72 1.02 -18.47 18.46
C ARG A 72 1.65 -19.85 18.42
N GLU A 73 1.08 -20.78 17.66
CA GLU A 73 1.51 -22.17 17.59
C GLU A 73 2.81 -22.36 16.78
N SER A 74 3.08 -21.46 15.83
CA SER A 74 4.25 -21.56 14.95
C SER A 74 5.61 -21.41 15.66
N ASN A 75 5.65 -20.79 16.85
CA ASN A 75 6.90 -20.41 17.55
C ASN A 75 7.90 -19.56 16.73
N LEU A 76 7.49 -19.00 15.58
CA LEU A 76 8.33 -18.17 14.70
C LEU A 76 8.34 -16.68 15.08
N PHE A 77 7.50 -16.29 16.04
CA PHE A 77 7.26 -14.90 16.43
C PHE A 77 7.47 -14.72 17.94
N SER A 78 8.13 -13.64 18.28
CA SER A 78 8.21 -13.14 19.65
C SER A 78 6.86 -12.57 20.10
N ASN A 79 6.64 -12.52 21.42
CA ASN A 79 5.44 -11.89 21.99
C ASN A 79 5.28 -10.42 21.56
N ARG A 80 6.39 -9.69 21.35
CA ARG A 80 6.35 -8.31 20.87
C ARG A 80 5.84 -8.22 19.43
N GLU A 81 6.31 -9.10 18.55
CA GLU A 81 5.82 -9.18 17.15
C GLU A 81 4.32 -9.52 17.13
N ILE A 82 3.86 -10.48 17.94
CA ILE A 82 2.43 -10.84 18.00
C ILE A 82 1.58 -9.66 18.49
N VAL A 83 2.05 -8.89 19.48
CA VAL A 83 1.35 -7.68 19.95
C VAL A 83 1.29 -6.62 18.86
N GLN A 84 2.37 -6.45 18.09
CA GLN A 84 2.41 -5.51 16.97
C GLN A 84 1.43 -5.92 15.86
N ILE A 85 1.41 -7.20 15.49
CA ILE A 85 0.46 -7.76 14.51
C ILE A 85 -0.98 -7.51 14.97
N LYS A 86 -1.28 -7.75 16.25
CA LYS A 86 -2.61 -7.45 16.81
C LYS A 86 -2.96 -5.97 16.73
N LYS A 87 -2.00 -5.08 16.95
CA LYS A 87 -2.22 -3.63 16.84
C LYS A 87 -2.59 -3.25 15.39
N GLN A 88 -1.89 -3.81 14.40
CA GLN A 88 -2.18 -3.58 12.97
C GLN A 88 -3.58 -4.09 12.58
N ILE A 89 -3.98 -5.27 13.05
CA ILE A 89 -5.35 -5.79 12.85
C ILE A 89 -6.39 -4.83 13.43
N LEU A 90 -6.16 -4.30 14.65
CA LEU A 90 -7.07 -3.33 15.28
C LEU A 90 -7.11 -1.99 14.54
N GLN A 91 -6.09 -1.67 13.75
CA GLN A 91 -6.04 -0.50 12.87
C GLN A 91 -6.69 -0.76 11.50
N ALA A 92 -7.28 -1.94 11.30
CA ALA A 92 -7.90 -2.38 10.04
C ALA A 92 -6.94 -2.34 8.84
N GLU A 93 -5.65 -2.57 9.08
CA GLU A 93 -4.64 -2.67 8.03
C GLU A 93 -4.59 -4.09 7.49
N SER A 94 -4.62 -4.23 6.16
CA SER A 94 -4.30 -5.50 5.51
C SER A 94 -2.78 -5.69 5.49
N TYR A 95 -2.32 -6.93 5.57
CA TYR A 95 -0.89 -7.19 5.62
C TYR A 95 -0.52 -8.62 5.21
N TYR A 96 0.65 -8.75 4.60
CA TYR A 96 1.31 -10.03 4.34
C TYR A 96 2.35 -10.36 5.44
N ILE A 97 2.37 -11.62 5.88
CA ILE A 97 3.29 -12.20 6.85
C ILE A 97 4.23 -13.18 6.12
N PRO A 98 5.43 -12.73 5.73
CA PRO A 98 6.40 -13.56 5.03
C PRO A 98 6.70 -14.92 5.67
N LYS A 99 6.97 -14.92 6.98
CA LYS A 99 7.40 -16.12 7.74
C LYS A 99 6.39 -17.27 7.66
N LEU A 100 5.11 -16.98 7.43
CA LEU A 100 4.04 -17.97 7.31
C LEU A 100 3.41 -18.01 5.92
N LYS A 101 3.87 -17.18 4.97
CA LYS A 101 3.22 -16.98 3.67
C LYS A 101 1.73 -16.71 3.81
N LEU A 102 1.38 -15.80 4.72
CA LEU A 102 -0.01 -15.55 5.10
C LEU A 102 -0.40 -14.12 4.77
N VAL A 103 -1.53 -13.93 4.11
CA VAL A 103 -2.14 -12.62 3.87
C VAL A 103 -3.34 -12.47 4.80
N TYR A 104 -3.44 -11.35 5.49
CA TYR A 104 -4.65 -10.94 6.21
C TYR A 104 -5.28 -9.74 5.50
N LEU A 105 -6.53 -9.89 5.07
CA LEU A 105 -7.33 -8.85 4.44
C LEU A 105 -8.28 -8.26 5.48
N ALA A 106 -7.94 -7.08 6.00
CA ALA A 106 -8.79 -6.35 6.92
C ALA A 106 -10.05 -5.79 6.22
N ASN A 107 -9.90 -5.40 4.95
CA ASN A 107 -10.98 -5.01 4.05
C ASN A 107 -10.93 -5.87 2.78
N VAL A 108 -12.04 -6.53 2.46
CA VAL A 108 -12.17 -7.40 1.29
C VAL A 108 -12.68 -6.60 0.09
N SER A 109 -12.14 -5.39 -0.12
CA SER A 109 -12.43 -4.62 -1.33
C SER A 109 -11.51 -4.99 -2.46
N VAL A 110 -11.93 -4.71 -3.70
CA VAL A 110 -11.09 -4.95 -4.89
C VAL A 110 -9.75 -4.23 -4.78
N ASN A 111 -9.74 -2.97 -4.33
CA ASN A 111 -8.52 -2.18 -4.25
C ASN A 111 -7.54 -2.74 -3.23
N HIS A 112 -8.01 -3.01 -2.00
CA HIS A 112 -7.17 -3.53 -0.92
C HIS A 112 -6.65 -4.93 -1.26
N THR A 113 -7.52 -5.80 -1.78
CA THR A 113 -7.12 -7.16 -2.17
C THR A 113 -6.09 -7.14 -3.31
N ALA A 114 -6.27 -6.28 -4.31
CA ALA A 114 -5.32 -6.16 -5.41
C ALA A 114 -3.99 -5.52 -4.99
N GLU A 115 -4.02 -4.60 -4.02
CA GLU A 115 -2.82 -4.02 -3.42
C GLU A 115 -2.01 -5.05 -2.64
N GLU A 116 -2.65 -5.82 -1.77
CA GLU A 116 -2.00 -6.92 -1.05
C GLU A 116 -1.50 -8.02 -2.00
N ALA A 117 -2.23 -8.29 -3.08
CA ALA A 117 -1.79 -9.21 -4.13
C ALA A 117 -0.50 -8.71 -4.80
N SER A 118 -0.40 -7.40 -5.05
CA SER A 118 0.80 -6.77 -5.58
C SER A 118 1.97 -6.82 -4.61
N HIS A 119 1.76 -6.50 -3.33
CA HIS A 119 2.78 -6.64 -2.28
C HIS A 119 3.29 -8.09 -2.16
N THR A 120 2.37 -9.05 -2.23
CA THR A 120 2.71 -10.47 -2.16
C THR A 120 3.49 -10.90 -3.40
N LEU A 121 3.08 -10.49 -4.61
CA LEU A 121 3.83 -10.75 -5.83
C LEU A 121 5.26 -10.21 -5.73
N LYS A 122 5.41 -8.95 -5.29
CA LYS A 122 6.72 -8.32 -5.05
C LYS A 122 7.59 -9.19 -4.14
N HIS A 123 7.02 -9.62 -3.02
CA HIS A 123 7.72 -10.44 -2.05
C HIS A 123 8.11 -11.82 -2.60
N LEU A 124 7.20 -12.50 -3.29
CA LEU A 124 7.48 -13.80 -3.91
C LEU A 124 8.65 -13.73 -4.91
N LEU A 125 8.77 -12.61 -5.63
CA LEU A 125 9.78 -12.39 -6.65
C LEU A 125 11.13 -11.92 -6.10
N SER A 126 11.15 -11.02 -5.11
CA SER A 126 12.40 -10.46 -4.58
C SER A 126 12.90 -11.09 -3.29
N GLY A 127 12.08 -11.90 -2.63
CA GLY A 127 12.39 -12.53 -1.35
C GLY A 127 12.16 -11.63 -0.14
N ASP A 128 12.70 -12.08 0.99
CA ASP A 128 12.46 -11.50 2.31
C ASP A 128 13.03 -10.10 2.50
N GLU A 129 12.27 -9.31 3.27
CA GLU A 129 12.69 -7.99 3.74
C GLU A 129 13.76 -8.13 4.82
N PHE A 130 14.74 -7.21 4.84
CA PHE A 130 15.86 -7.25 5.77
C PHE A 130 16.09 -5.89 6.46
N PRO A 131 16.76 -5.85 7.62
CA PRO A 131 17.03 -4.61 8.32
C PRO A 131 17.85 -3.63 7.48
N ARG A 132 17.44 -2.36 7.45
CA ARG A 132 18.11 -1.26 6.74
C ARG A 132 18.28 -0.05 7.64
N LEU A 133 19.13 0.89 7.23
CA LEU A 133 19.17 2.22 7.84
C LEU A 133 17.80 2.90 7.69
N ARG A 134 17.43 3.73 8.67
CA ARG A 134 16.06 4.28 8.76
C ARG A 134 15.61 5.04 7.51
N GLN A 135 16.53 5.76 6.86
CA GLN A 135 16.22 6.47 5.62
C GLN A 135 15.95 5.50 4.45
N ASP A 136 16.82 4.49 4.28
CA ASP A 136 16.62 3.44 3.27
C ASP A 136 15.35 2.63 3.53
N ALA A 137 15.05 2.30 4.80
CA ALA A 137 13.83 1.62 5.19
C ALA A 137 12.58 2.45 4.85
N PHE A 138 12.62 3.77 5.06
CA PHE A 138 11.52 4.65 4.70
C PHE A 138 11.28 4.67 3.18
N TYR A 139 12.32 4.87 2.36
CA TYR A 139 12.11 4.91 0.90
C TYR A 139 11.85 3.54 0.29
N ALA A 140 12.39 2.46 0.87
CA ALA A 140 11.99 1.10 0.49
C ALA A 140 10.49 0.91 0.74
N ALA A 141 9.99 1.30 1.93
CA ALA A 141 8.57 1.22 2.23
C ALA A 141 7.71 2.10 1.30
N VAL A 142 8.12 3.35 0.99
CA VAL A 142 7.43 4.19 0.00
C VAL A 142 7.36 3.50 -1.37
N LEU A 143 8.44 2.83 -1.80
CA LEU A 143 8.46 2.09 -3.06
C LEU A 143 7.56 0.86 -2.99
N HIS A 144 7.53 0.13 -1.88
CA HIS A 144 6.61 -0.98 -1.68
C HIS A 144 5.15 -0.53 -1.80
N GLU A 145 4.76 0.53 -1.08
CA GLU A 145 3.43 1.15 -1.17
C GLU A 145 3.10 1.61 -2.60
N ALA A 146 4.08 2.17 -3.31
CA ALA A 146 3.89 2.58 -4.71
C ALA A 146 3.61 1.40 -5.64
N LEU A 147 4.30 0.27 -5.45
CA LEU A 147 4.05 -0.96 -6.22
C LEU A 147 2.71 -1.62 -5.82
N GLY A 148 2.35 -1.58 -4.53
CA GLY A 148 1.04 -1.96 -4.03
C GLY A 148 -0.08 -1.23 -4.75
N PHE A 149 -0.05 0.10 -4.67
CA PHE A 149 -1.05 0.96 -5.32
C PHE A 149 -1.04 0.80 -6.84
N PHE A 150 0.14 0.72 -7.48
CA PHE A 150 0.25 0.47 -8.92
C PHE A 150 -0.44 -0.85 -9.33
N GLY A 151 -0.20 -1.94 -8.60
CA GLY A 151 -0.83 -3.23 -8.87
C GLY A 151 -2.35 -3.16 -8.74
N SER A 152 -2.85 -2.45 -7.73
CA SER A 152 -4.30 -2.22 -7.61
C SER A 152 -4.89 -1.40 -8.76
N LYS A 153 -4.12 -0.50 -9.38
CA LYS A 153 -4.56 0.28 -10.55
C LYS A 153 -4.62 -0.57 -11.82
N ILE A 154 -3.84 -1.64 -11.92
CA ILE A 154 -3.97 -2.62 -13.01
C ILE A 154 -5.35 -3.28 -12.93
N ILE A 155 -5.77 -3.69 -11.72
CA ILE A 155 -7.07 -4.35 -11.50
C ILE A 155 -8.23 -3.35 -11.58
N ASN A 156 -8.09 -2.20 -10.92
CA ASN A 156 -9.07 -1.12 -10.95
C ASN A 156 -8.43 0.19 -11.46
N PRO A 157 -8.44 0.42 -12.79
CA PRO A 157 -7.92 1.65 -13.38
C PRO A 157 -8.62 2.93 -12.90
N LYS A 158 -9.81 2.84 -12.29
CA LYS A 158 -10.53 3.99 -11.76
C LYS A 158 -10.09 4.38 -10.35
N ARG A 159 -9.33 3.55 -9.63
CA ARG A 159 -8.84 3.86 -8.26
C ARG A 159 -8.14 5.23 -8.25
N LYS A 160 -8.45 6.05 -7.24
CA LYS A 160 -7.92 7.40 -7.04
C LYS A 160 -7.14 7.43 -5.72
N CYS A 161 -6.13 8.29 -5.62
CA CYS A 161 -5.47 8.63 -4.35
C CYS A 161 -5.51 10.15 -4.14
N SER A 162 -5.26 10.60 -2.90
CA SER A 162 -5.15 12.02 -2.58
C SER A 162 -4.00 12.68 -3.35
N ARG A 163 -4.27 13.86 -3.89
CA ARG A 163 -3.30 14.68 -4.65
C ARG A 163 -2.94 15.95 -3.88
N ILE A 164 -1.96 16.69 -4.39
CA ILE A 164 -1.51 17.96 -3.81
C ILE A 164 -2.68 18.92 -3.53
N SER A 165 -3.66 19.03 -4.44
CA SER A 165 -4.86 19.85 -4.25
C SER A 165 -5.69 19.40 -3.06
N ASP A 166 -5.84 18.09 -2.88
CA ASP A 166 -6.69 17.49 -1.86
C ASP A 166 -6.07 17.72 -0.48
N TYR A 167 -4.75 17.56 -0.34
CA TYR A 167 -4.03 17.87 0.91
C TYR A 167 -4.06 19.36 1.25
N LYS A 168 -3.95 20.25 0.25
CA LYS A 168 -4.11 21.70 0.47
C LYS A 168 -5.52 22.04 0.96
N ASN A 169 -6.54 21.45 0.34
CA ASN A 169 -7.94 21.63 0.72
C ASN A 169 -8.20 21.07 2.12
N LEU A 170 -7.65 19.90 2.46
CA LEU A 170 -7.73 19.30 3.78
C LEU A 170 -7.14 20.21 4.85
N ILE A 171 -5.93 20.75 4.64
CA ILE A 171 -5.30 21.69 5.58
C ILE A 171 -6.16 22.94 5.76
N SER A 172 -6.68 23.50 4.66
CA SER A 172 -7.57 24.66 4.70
C SER A 172 -8.84 24.39 5.50
N TYR A 173 -9.48 23.25 5.24
CA TYR A 173 -10.68 22.80 5.94
C TYR A 173 -10.43 22.62 7.44
N LEU A 174 -9.41 21.84 7.82
CA LEU A 174 -9.11 21.54 9.23
C LEU A 174 -8.80 22.81 10.03
N ARG A 175 -8.08 23.77 9.44
CA ARG A 175 -7.80 25.08 10.07
C ARG A 175 -9.06 25.93 10.20
N SER A 176 -9.88 25.99 9.15
CA SER A 176 -11.10 26.82 9.15
C SER A 176 -12.14 26.39 10.18
N GLN A 177 -12.20 25.08 10.47
CA GLN A 177 -13.16 24.49 11.40
C GLN A 177 -12.59 24.37 12.83
N ASP A 178 -11.34 24.79 13.07
CA ASP A 178 -10.61 24.63 14.34
C ASP A 178 -10.62 23.20 14.93
N ILE A 179 -10.74 22.19 14.05
CA ILE A 179 -10.79 20.77 14.44
C ILE A 179 -9.43 20.07 14.33
N VAL A 180 -8.35 20.83 14.08
CA VAL A 180 -6.99 20.29 13.91
C VAL A 180 -6.61 19.38 15.08
N LYS A 181 -6.94 19.78 16.32
CA LYS A 181 -6.61 19.02 17.54
C LYS A 181 -7.17 17.59 17.51
N ASN A 182 -8.32 17.37 16.88
CA ASN A 182 -8.98 16.07 16.81
C ASN A 182 -8.50 15.23 15.62
N ARG A 183 -7.80 15.84 14.66
CA ARG A 183 -7.35 15.20 13.41
C ARG A 183 -5.87 15.50 13.13
N LEU A 184 -5.06 15.52 14.19
CA LEU A 184 -3.64 15.88 14.13
C LEU A 184 -2.85 15.01 13.16
N LEU A 185 -3.09 13.69 13.17
CA LEU A 185 -2.42 12.75 12.28
C LEU A 185 -2.60 13.12 10.80
N GLU A 186 -3.85 13.41 10.40
CA GLU A 186 -4.17 13.76 9.02
C GLU A 186 -3.59 15.11 8.61
N TYR A 187 -3.65 16.08 9.53
CA TYR A 187 -3.05 17.39 9.35
C TYR A 187 -1.53 17.29 9.16
N ASP A 188 -0.84 16.58 10.06
CA ASP A 188 0.61 16.41 10.00
C ASP A 188 1.04 15.62 8.75
N THR A 189 0.28 14.59 8.38
CA THR A 189 0.48 13.84 7.13
C THR A 189 0.39 14.76 5.93
N ALA A 190 -0.65 15.60 5.85
CA ALA A 190 -0.84 16.53 4.75
C ALA A 190 0.31 17.55 4.66
N ILE A 191 0.75 18.10 5.79
CA ILE A 191 1.86 19.05 5.85
C ILE A 191 3.17 18.40 5.39
N LEU A 192 3.49 17.22 5.92
CA LEU A 192 4.72 16.50 5.56
C LEU A 192 4.69 16.01 4.11
N PHE A 193 3.55 15.56 3.60
CA PHE A 193 3.41 15.21 2.19
C PHE A 193 3.73 16.41 1.28
N LEU A 194 3.18 17.60 1.59
CA LEU A 194 3.46 18.82 0.82
C LEU A 194 4.92 19.30 1.00
N GLU A 195 5.49 19.15 2.20
CA GLU A 195 6.92 19.40 2.44
C GLU A 195 7.78 18.49 1.54
N HIS A 196 7.42 17.21 1.47
CA HIS A 196 8.10 16.21 0.66
C HIS A 196 8.02 16.53 -0.83
N GLU A 197 6.83 16.81 -1.38
CA GLU A 197 6.67 17.15 -2.81
C GLU A 197 7.48 18.41 -3.17
N LYS A 198 7.51 19.42 -2.27
CA LYS A 198 8.31 20.64 -2.48
C LYS A 198 9.81 20.36 -2.51
N LYS A 199 10.30 19.48 -1.64
CA LYS A 199 11.71 19.03 -1.63
C LYS A 199 12.03 18.18 -2.86
N GLY A 200 11.15 17.26 -3.24
CA GLY A 200 11.29 16.42 -4.43
C GLY A 200 11.39 17.22 -5.73
N ALA A 201 10.71 18.37 -5.82
CA ALA A 201 10.88 19.29 -6.95
C ALA A 201 12.33 19.78 -7.11
N LYS A 202 13.07 19.90 -6.00
CA LYS A 202 14.49 20.27 -5.93
C LYS A 202 15.44 19.06 -5.90
N ASN A 203 14.93 17.84 -6.07
CA ASN A 203 15.68 16.59 -5.87
C ASN A 203 16.23 16.42 -4.43
N GLU A 204 15.60 17.07 -3.46
CA GLU A 204 15.90 16.91 -2.04
C GLU A 204 14.98 15.87 -1.42
N LEU A 205 15.45 15.24 -0.34
CA LEU A 205 14.76 14.17 0.37
C LEU A 205 14.71 14.47 1.87
N PHE A 206 13.84 13.77 2.58
CA PHE A 206 13.92 13.77 4.05
C PHE A 206 15.22 13.14 4.53
N SER A 207 15.88 13.84 5.46
CA SER A 207 17.05 13.36 6.17
C SER A 207 16.68 12.27 7.17
N GLN A 208 17.67 11.46 7.56
CA GLN A 208 17.48 10.44 8.58
C GLN A 208 16.95 11.02 9.91
N GLU A 209 17.44 12.18 10.34
CA GLU A 209 16.99 12.84 11.58
C GLU A 209 15.53 13.30 11.50
N LYS A 210 15.10 13.82 10.34
CA LYS A 210 13.69 14.17 10.11
C LYS A 210 12.81 12.93 10.21
N ILE A 211 13.19 11.83 9.55
CA ILE A 211 12.42 10.56 9.59
C ILE A 211 12.39 9.96 11.00
N LYS A 212 13.47 10.08 11.78
CA LYS A 212 13.52 9.62 13.16
C LYS A 212 12.50 10.33 14.07
N SER A 213 12.12 11.57 13.73
CA SER A 213 11.17 12.36 14.52
C SER A 213 9.70 11.95 14.33
N PHE A 214 9.38 11.12 13.33
CA PHE A 214 8.01 10.71 13.06
C PHE A 214 7.51 9.72 14.11
N SER A 215 6.29 9.92 14.60
CA SER A 215 5.59 8.88 15.37
C SER A 215 5.27 7.69 14.46
N PRO A 216 5.08 6.47 15.01
CA PRO A 216 4.78 5.30 14.19
C PRO A 216 3.56 5.48 13.28
N ASP A 217 2.46 6.03 13.81
CA ASP A 217 1.23 6.21 13.02
C ASP A 217 1.43 7.28 11.91
N LEU A 218 2.18 8.36 12.19
CA LEU A 218 2.53 9.36 11.17
C LEU A 218 3.45 8.79 10.10
N PHE A 219 4.37 7.91 10.48
CA PHE A 219 5.26 7.21 9.55
C PHE A 219 4.43 6.41 8.54
N PHE A 220 3.54 5.53 8.99
CA PHE A 220 2.70 4.72 8.08
C PHE A 220 1.73 5.56 7.25
N SER A 221 1.04 6.53 7.87
CA SER A 221 0.14 7.45 7.16
C SER A 221 0.85 8.20 6.02
N LEU A 222 2.09 8.65 6.27
CA LEU A 222 2.91 9.32 5.27
C LEU A 222 3.45 8.36 4.19
N LEU A 223 3.78 7.11 4.55
CA LEU A 223 4.19 6.09 3.59
C LEU A 223 3.09 5.84 2.55
N HIS A 224 1.85 5.61 2.99
CA HIS A 224 0.71 5.44 2.08
C HIS A 224 0.52 6.67 1.19
N ALA A 225 0.54 7.88 1.78
CA ALA A 225 0.37 9.12 1.03
C ALA A 225 1.42 9.27 -0.10
N LEU A 226 2.70 9.07 0.21
CA LEU A 226 3.80 9.19 -0.75
C LEU A 226 3.81 8.03 -1.75
N GLY A 227 3.62 6.81 -1.26
CA GLY A 227 3.55 5.60 -2.06
C GLY A 227 2.44 5.67 -3.09
N TYR A 228 1.22 6.03 -2.68
CA TYR A 228 0.07 6.11 -3.58
C TYR A 228 0.25 7.19 -4.65
N SER A 229 0.78 8.36 -4.26
CA SER A 229 1.13 9.43 -5.20
C SER A 229 2.14 8.96 -6.26
N LEU A 230 3.16 8.20 -5.84
CA LEU A 230 4.15 7.63 -6.76
C LEU A 230 3.55 6.50 -7.60
N GLY A 231 2.74 5.62 -7.02
CA GLY A 231 2.05 4.52 -7.69
C GLY A 231 1.07 5.00 -8.76
N GLU A 232 0.31 6.06 -8.48
CA GLU A 232 -0.56 6.71 -9.48
C GLU A 232 0.27 7.24 -10.65
N LYS A 233 1.41 7.90 -10.36
CA LYS A 233 2.33 8.39 -11.40
C LYS A 233 2.98 7.26 -12.18
N LEU A 234 3.33 6.12 -11.56
CA LEU A 234 3.85 4.94 -12.25
C LEU A 234 2.83 4.39 -13.24
N PHE A 235 1.57 4.26 -12.82
CA PHE A 235 0.50 3.74 -13.68
C PHE A 235 0.27 4.63 -14.91
N TYR A 236 0.10 5.94 -14.72
CA TYR A 236 -0.06 6.85 -15.86
C TYR A 236 1.23 7.06 -16.65
N GLY A 237 2.38 6.92 -16.02
CA GLY A 237 3.68 6.90 -16.70
C GLY A 237 3.83 5.71 -17.63
N LEU A 238 3.30 4.54 -17.25
CA LEU A 238 3.26 3.35 -18.10
C LEU A 238 2.32 3.57 -19.30
N LEU A 239 1.12 4.11 -19.06
CA LEU A 239 0.17 4.44 -20.13
C LEU A 239 0.70 5.51 -21.10
N ALA A 240 1.58 6.39 -20.63
CA ALA A 240 2.23 7.43 -21.43
C ALA A 240 3.59 6.98 -21.99
N GLU A 241 3.95 5.69 -21.88
CA GLU A 241 5.21 5.11 -22.36
C GLU A 241 6.48 5.79 -21.78
N ILE A 242 6.34 6.49 -20.65
CA ILE A 242 7.47 7.10 -19.93
C ILE A 242 8.28 6.02 -19.21
N ILE A 243 7.60 5.05 -18.60
CA ILE A 243 8.22 3.86 -18.01
C ILE A 243 7.72 2.63 -18.76
N SER A 244 8.62 1.72 -19.11
CA SER A 244 8.25 0.51 -19.82
C SER A 244 7.69 -0.56 -18.87
N ARG A 245 7.05 -1.58 -19.44
CA ARG A 245 6.56 -2.73 -18.68
C ARG A 245 7.72 -3.53 -18.08
N GLU A 246 8.82 -3.64 -18.81
CA GLU A 246 10.05 -4.32 -18.39
C GLU A 246 10.66 -3.59 -17.19
N GLU A 247 10.77 -2.26 -17.25
CA GLU A 247 11.24 -1.45 -16.12
C GLU A 247 10.33 -1.61 -14.88
N MET A 248 9.01 -1.69 -15.07
CA MET A 248 8.09 -2.01 -13.98
C MET A 248 8.35 -3.42 -13.41
N GLY A 249 8.55 -4.42 -14.27
CA GLY A 249 8.89 -5.78 -13.86
C GLY A 249 10.20 -5.85 -13.06
N GLU A 250 11.22 -5.09 -13.46
CA GLU A 250 12.49 -4.98 -12.72
C GLU A 250 12.29 -4.43 -11.31
N LEU A 251 11.38 -3.47 -11.10
CA LEU A 251 11.04 -2.97 -9.76
C LEU A 251 10.44 -4.09 -8.89
N PHE A 252 9.61 -4.97 -9.47
CA PHE A 252 9.07 -6.13 -8.75
C PHE A 252 10.15 -7.17 -8.42
N LEU A 253 11.15 -7.34 -9.29
CA LEU A 253 12.24 -8.29 -9.04
C LEU A 253 13.30 -7.75 -8.06
N ASN A 254 13.45 -6.43 -7.95
CA ASN A 254 14.56 -5.82 -7.22
C ASN A 254 14.37 -5.85 -5.68
N PRO A 255 15.20 -6.57 -4.91
CA PRO A 255 15.08 -6.65 -3.45
C PRO A 255 15.56 -5.40 -2.69
N MET A 256 16.15 -4.44 -3.41
CA MET A 256 16.72 -3.20 -2.85
C MET A 256 17.76 -3.45 -1.75
N LYS A 257 18.65 -4.44 -1.99
CA LYS A 257 19.66 -4.98 -1.04
C LYS A 257 20.77 -4.02 -0.66
N ASN A 258 21.17 -3.15 -1.57
CA ASN A 258 22.35 -2.32 -1.36
C ASN A 258 21.98 -1.06 -0.56
N GLN A 259 22.86 -0.66 0.35
CA GLN A 259 22.71 0.60 1.09
C GLN A 259 22.58 1.79 0.12
N GLY A 260 21.63 2.68 0.36
CA GLY A 260 21.32 3.83 -0.49
C GLY A 260 20.54 3.49 -1.77
N GLN A 261 20.35 2.22 -2.12
CA GLN A 261 19.64 1.81 -3.33
C GLN A 261 18.17 2.24 -3.35
N PRO A 262 17.36 2.07 -2.28
CA PRO A 262 15.96 2.52 -2.28
C PRO A 262 15.84 4.02 -2.55
N LEU A 263 16.75 4.81 -1.96
CA LEU A 263 16.82 6.25 -2.13
C LEU A 263 17.06 6.64 -3.60
N GLN A 264 18.03 5.97 -4.24
CA GLN A 264 18.39 6.21 -5.63
C GLN A 264 17.23 5.84 -6.57
N ILE A 265 16.61 4.68 -6.36
CA ILE A 265 15.44 4.24 -7.15
C ILE A 265 14.32 5.28 -7.02
N TYR A 266 13.99 5.70 -5.80
CA TYR A 266 12.97 6.71 -5.56
C TYR A 266 13.25 8.01 -6.33
N LEU A 267 14.48 8.53 -6.25
CA LEU A 267 14.88 9.76 -6.96
C LEU A 267 14.80 9.63 -8.48
N ILE A 268 15.25 8.50 -9.02
CA ILE A 268 15.20 8.22 -10.46
C ILE A 268 13.74 8.24 -10.92
N LEU A 269 12.87 7.50 -10.24
CA LEU A 269 11.44 7.47 -10.56
C LEU A 269 10.78 8.84 -10.41
N ALA A 270 11.03 9.55 -9.31
CA ALA A 270 10.46 10.88 -9.06
C ALA A 270 10.86 11.90 -10.14
N ARG A 271 12.09 11.84 -10.66
CA ARG A 271 12.53 12.68 -11.79
C ARG A 271 11.89 12.24 -13.09
N LYS A 272 11.95 10.94 -13.38
CA LYS A 272 11.46 10.35 -14.64
C LYS A 272 9.96 10.56 -14.83
N LEU A 273 9.18 10.48 -13.74
CA LEU A 273 7.72 10.60 -13.76
C LEU A 273 7.22 12.05 -13.56
N ARG A 274 8.11 13.04 -13.44
CA ARG A 274 7.73 14.46 -13.35
C ARG A 274 6.83 14.96 -14.51
N PRO A 275 7.01 14.55 -15.78
CA PRO A 275 6.15 15.01 -16.87
C PRO A 275 4.79 14.30 -16.94
N VAL A 276 4.54 13.27 -16.11
CA VAL A 276 3.29 12.51 -16.11
C VAL A 276 2.12 13.43 -15.76
N ARG A 277 1.14 13.52 -16.66
CA ARG A 277 -0.09 14.28 -16.44
C ARG A 277 -1.17 13.35 -15.91
N LEU A 278 -1.66 13.66 -14.71
CA LEU A 278 -2.77 12.92 -14.12
C LEU A 278 -4.11 13.44 -14.67
N PRO A 279 -5.07 12.56 -15.00
CA PRO A 279 -6.38 12.99 -15.48
C PRO A 279 -7.12 13.77 -14.39
N ARG A 280 -7.98 14.71 -14.79
CA ARG A 280 -8.82 15.44 -13.82
C ARG A 280 -9.71 14.46 -13.07
N LYS A 281 -9.80 14.62 -11.74
CA LYS A 281 -10.79 13.89 -10.94
C LYS A 281 -12.16 14.49 -11.29
N ILE A 282 -12.98 13.73 -12.02
CA ILE A 282 -14.42 13.97 -12.14
C ILE A 282 -15.07 13.41 -10.88
#